data_AF-A0A841IK58-F1
#
_entry.id   AF-A0A841IK58-F1
#
_cell.length_a   1.000
_cell.length_b   1.000
_cell.length_c   1.000
_cell.angle_alpha   90.00
_cell.angle_beta   90.00
_cell.angle_gamma   90.00
#
_symmetry.space_group_name_H-M   'P 1'
#
loop_
_entity.id
_entity.type
_entity.pdbx_description
1 polymer ?
#
loop_
_entity_poly.entity_id
_entity_poly.type
_entity_poly.pdbx_seq_one_letter_code
_entity_poly.pdbx_strand_id
1 'polypeptide(L)'
;MTEEFRAAFQRVLDTAAEQAPGFPAAVHDVLRLSSQVPTEELSAAMEALFPVLGDCEPAAGIAADLAVLAGALVEAGAPAGQVGLEVLRQLGSYGQAAVAFMHAWEKTGGGQLPDPNGVTEAEEQRVEEVLGDNAPLATVGWWTSLRYGLAAKAMLGDARVRAAVRSDASALDGLSQIVRALALHQPVYGEVAELLRMAEADTVLVLDRASWRGFRVRFDGIGDNFQLHTLLADALIGKEGLRVPGNRPDPRWTAACLDAPADPLADVVTGEWDLVGGDGTWVGNEACPADIPVVDGERVLVLEPQSLAHSWRAGRRYPHIPGSLEVVAELSPDEATSWWGRMHPVGSVRHPMAPEIEHGDTGAHRPPLHFGVAAHFEEVDSGPMAAPLAEPDHPEVLPEQAPEPWGGGDALRSEPEPWDVREEPPAGSWGGGDALRSEPEPWEVREEPPVEPRHAEPRPAESWSAESWSAEPERRAPGAGCPGAHLVPPMPPGVSDSWAWAPEWKWPPPPVR
;
A
#
# COMPACT_ATOMS: atom_id res chain seq x y z
N MET A 1 -30.86 19.47 5.75
CA MET A 1 -29.70 18.57 5.59
C MET A 1 -28.90 18.50 6.88
N THR A 2 -27.95 19.40 7.16
CA THR A 2 -27.11 19.34 8.39
C THR A 2 -27.89 19.09 9.69
N GLU A 3 -28.91 19.90 9.98
CA GLU A 3 -29.71 19.73 11.21
C GLU A 3 -30.53 18.42 11.23
N GLU A 4 -30.97 17.95 10.07
CA GLU A 4 -31.68 16.67 9.92
C GLU A 4 -30.72 15.48 10.16
N PHE A 5 -29.48 15.58 9.66
CA PHE A 5 -28.42 14.62 9.89
C PHE A 5 -28.02 14.58 11.38
N ARG A 6 -27.76 15.73 12.02
CA ARG A 6 -27.48 15.80 13.47
C ARG A 6 -28.60 15.18 14.30
N ALA A 7 -29.85 15.52 13.99
CA ALA A 7 -31.01 14.94 14.67
C ALA A 7 -31.18 13.43 14.40
N ALA A 8 -30.81 12.94 13.21
CA ALA A 8 -30.79 11.51 12.90
C ALA A 8 -29.65 10.79 13.64
N PHE A 9 -28.48 11.42 13.73
CA PHE A 9 -27.32 10.89 14.42
C PHE A 9 -27.55 10.80 15.92
N GLN A 10 -28.13 11.83 16.54
CA GLN A 10 -28.53 11.77 17.95
C GLN A 10 -29.52 10.63 18.20
N ARG A 11 -30.51 10.41 17.31
CA ARG A 11 -31.41 9.23 17.41
C ARG A 11 -30.64 7.91 17.36
N VAL A 12 -29.57 7.79 16.56
CA VAL A 12 -28.73 6.57 16.57
C VAL A 12 -28.06 6.38 17.93
N LEU A 13 -27.45 7.43 18.49
CA LEU A 13 -26.79 7.35 19.80
C LEU A 13 -27.78 7.01 20.93
N ASP A 14 -28.92 7.70 20.96
CA ASP A 14 -29.98 7.47 21.95
C ASP A 14 -30.53 6.04 21.86
N THR A 15 -30.89 5.59 20.65
CA THR A 15 -31.45 4.24 20.45
C THR A 15 -30.42 3.12 20.63
N ALA A 16 -29.13 3.37 20.39
CA ALA A 16 -28.06 2.43 20.73
C ALA A 16 -27.90 2.28 22.24
N ALA A 17 -27.84 3.39 22.98
CA ALA A 17 -27.70 3.40 24.43
C ALA A 17 -28.91 2.77 25.16
N GLU A 18 -30.12 3.01 24.66
CA GLU A 18 -31.37 2.40 25.17
C GLU A 18 -31.61 0.97 24.66
N GLN A 19 -30.80 0.46 23.73
CA GLN A 19 -31.02 -0.79 22.99
C GLN A 19 -32.43 -0.86 22.35
N ALA A 20 -32.90 0.29 21.87
CA ALA A 20 -34.29 0.47 21.45
C ALA A 20 -34.56 -0.17 20.07
N PRO A 21 -35.75 -0.77 19.84
CA PRO A 21 -36.11 -1.38 18.55
C PRO A 21 -36.04 -0.45 17.33
N GLY A 22 -36.01 0.87 17.54
CA GLY A 22 -35.87 1.88 16.48
C GLY A 22 -34.45 2.03 15.92
N PHE A 23 -33.43 1.42 16.54
CA PHE A 23 -32.02 1.59 16.17
C PHE A 23 -31.71 1.32 14.68
N PRO A 24 -32.16 0.21 14.04
CA PRO A 24 -31.86 -0.03 12.62
C PRO A 24 -32.44 1.04 11.68
N ALA A 25 -33.61 1.58 12.01
CA ALA A 25 -34.22 2.67 11.24
C ALA A 25 -33.45 3.99 11.39
N ALA A 26 -32.93 4.28 12.59
CA ALA A 26 -32.08 5.44 12.83
C ALA A 26 -30.76 5.35 12.07
N VAL A 27 -30.11 4.17 12.03
CA VAL A 27 -28.88 3.94 11.25
C VAL A 27 -29.12 4.17 9.76
N HIS A 28 -30.21 3.61 9.21
CA HIS A 28 -30.58 3.83 7.81
C HIS A 28 -30.84 5.32 7.47
N ASP A 29 -31.47 6.08 8.37
CA ASP A 29 -31.65 7.52 8.21
C ASP A 29 -30.32 8.27 8.09
N VAL A 30 -29.34 7.94 8.95
CA VAL A 30 -28.00 8.56 8.91
C VAL A 30 -27.28 8.21 7.60
N LEU A 31 -27.27 6.94 7.19
CA LEU A 31 -26.64 6.49 5.94
C LEU A 31 -27.22 7.20 4.71
N ARG A 32 -28.54 7.43 4.67
CA ARG A 32 -29.21 8.19 3.60
C ARG A 32 -28.75 9.66 3.55
N LEU A 33 -28.43 10.23 4.71
CA LEU A 33 -28.11 11.65 4.87
C LEU A 33 -26.60 11.97 4.78
N SER A 34 -25.72 10.99 5.03
CA SER A 34 -24.26 11.20 5.08
C SER A 34 -23.68 11.78 3.78
N SER A 35 -24.16 11.33 2.63
CA SER A 35 -23.75 11.84 1.31
C SER A 35 -24.20 13.27 0.98
N GLN A 36 -24.93 13.93 1.90
CA GLN A 36 -25.56 15.24 1.69
C GLN A 36 -25.13 16.28 2.75
N VAL A 37 -24.09 15.98 3.54
CA VAL A 37 -23.54 16.89 4.56
C VAL A 37 -22.03 17.09 4.36
N PRO A 38 -21.46 18.23 4.81
CA PRO A 38 -20.03 18.48 4.75
C PRO A 38 -19.21 17.50 5.61
N THR A 39 -17.94 17.29 5.24
CA THR A 39 -17.01 16.41 5.95
C THR A 39 -16.83 16.78 7.41
N GLU A 40 -16.94 18.07 7.76
CA GLU A 40 -16.86 18.55 9.14
C GLU A 40 -17.99 18.00 10.03
N GLU A 41 -19.19 17.82 9.46
CA GLU A 41 -20.33 17.22 10.17
C GLU A 41 -20.15 15.70 10.34
N LEU A 42 -19.56 15.03 9.35
CA LEU A 42 -19.20 13.61 9.45
C LEU A 42 -18.10 13.41 10.50
N SER A 43 -17.11 14.30 10.57
CA SER A 43 -16.05 14.28 11.59
C SER A 43 -16.62 14.46 13.00
N ALA A 44 -17.53 15.42 13.19
CA ALA A 44 -18.21 15.63 14.47
C ALA A 44 -19.07 14.42 14.88
N ALA A 45 -19.73 13.76 13.92
CA ALA A 45 -20.45 12.51 14.16
C ALA A 45 -19.51 11.37 14.59
N MET A 46 -18.34 11.22 13.95
CA MET A 46 -17.32 10.24 14.35
C MET A 46 -16.78 10.49 15.77
N GLU A 47 -16.52 11.74 16.15
CA GLU A 47 -16.12 12.09 17.52
C GLU A 47 -17.19 11.75 18.56
N ALA A 48 -18.46 11.99 18.25
CA ALA A 48 -19.59 11.64 19.11
C ALA A 48 -19.86 10.12 19.20
N LEU A 49 -19.48 9.36 18.16
CA LEU A 49 -19.66 7.91 18.11
C LEU A 49 -18.70 7.15 19.03
N PHE A 50 -17.46 7.64 19.17
CA PHE A 50 -16.39 6.98 19.89
C PHE A 50 -16.76 6.48 21.30
N PRO A 51 -17.31 7.30 22.22
CA PRO A 51 -17.68 6.82 23.56
C PRO A 51 -18.78 5.76 23.52
N VAL A 52 -19.80 5.93 22.67
CA VAL A 52 -20.93 5.00 22.58
C VAL A 52 -20.48 3.64 22.04
N LEU A 53 -19.57 3.63 21.05
CA LEU A 53 -19.03 2.38 20.50
C LEU A 53 -18.29 1.55 21.56
N GLY A 54 -17.55 2.21 22.47
CA GLY A 54 -16.87 1.55 23.59
C GLY A 54 -17.82 1.03 24.68
N ASP A 55 -18.86 1.81 25.01
CA ASP A 55 -19.82 1.46 26.07
C ASP A 55 -20.84 0.37 25.64
N CYS A 56 -21.01 0.11 24.34
CA CYS A 56 -21.93 -0.91 23.80
C CYS A 56 -21.46 -2.37 23.96
N GLU A 57 -20.42 -2.67 24.74
CA GLU A 57 -19.88 -4.03 24.96
C GLU A 57 -20.95 -5.09 25.35
N PRO A 58 -21.97 -4.81 26.20
CA PRO A 58 -23.03 -5.77 26.51
C PRO A 58 -23.97 -6.12 25.33
N ALA A 59 -23.91 -5.34 24.24
CA ALA A 59 -24.80 -5.44 23.08
C ALA A 59 -23.99 -5.52 21.77
N ALA A 60 -23.13 -6.53 21.66
CA ALA A 60 -22.20 -6.75 20.54
C ALA A 60 -22.80 -6.56 19.13
N GLY A 61 -24.08 -6.87 18.94
CA GLY A 61 -24.78 -6.59 17.67
C GLY A 61 -24.89 -5.10 17.33
N ILE A 62 -25.28 -4.29 18.31
CA ILE A 62 -25.36 -2.82 18.18
C ILE A 62 -23.96 -2.26 17.96
N ALA A 63 -22.95 -2.73 18.71
CA ALA A 63 -21.56 -2.32 18.51
C ALA A 63 -21.05 -2.63 17.08
N ALA A 64 -21.33 -3.83 16.56
CA ALA A 64 -20.97 -4.21 15.20
C ALA A 64 -21.71 -3.38 14.12
N ASP A 65 -22.97 -3.04 14.34
CA ASP A 65 -23.76 -2.19 13.43
C ASP A 65 -23.28 -0.72 13.46
N LEU A 66 -22.91 -0.21 14.65
CA LEU A 66 -22.25 1.08 14.81
C LEU A 66 -20.87 1.13 14.15
N ALA A 67 -20.10 0.03 14.19
CA ALA A 67 -18.83 -0.08 13.47
C ALA A 67 -19.03 -0.02 11.94
N VAL A 68 -20.08 -0.67 11.41
CA VAL A 68 -20.44 -0.55 9.98
C VAL A 68 -20.88 0.87 9.62
N LEU A 69 -21.65 1.54 10.48
CA LEU A 69 -22.00 2.94 10.30
C LEU A 69 -20.73 3.82 10.26
N ALA A 70 -19.80 3.64 11.19
CA ALA A 70 -18.50 4.32 11.17
C ALA A 70 -17.76 4.09 9.84
N GLY A 71 -17.74 2.83 9.35
CA GLY A 71 -17.17 2.45 8.06
C GLY A 71 -17.74 3.27 6.90
N ALA A 72 -19.06 3.34 6.80
CA ALA A 72 -19.75 4.10 5.76
C ALA A 72 -19.53 5.63 5.88
N LEU A 73 -19.34 6.17 7.09
CA LEU A 73 -18.98 7.58 7.28
C LEU A 73 -17.54 7.86 6.79
N VAL A 74 -16.60 6.93 7.03
CA VAL A 74 -15.22 7.03 6.51
C VAL A 74 -15.19 6.92 4.98
N GLU A 75 -15.96 6.00 4.38
CA GLU A 75 -16.12 5.92 2.92
C GLU A 75 -16.77 7.18 2.33
N ALA A 76 -17.61 7.89 3.10
CA ALA A 76 -18.15 9.21 2.74
C ALA A 76 -17.17 10.38 2.97
N GLY A 77 -15.94 10.11 3.43
CA GLY A 77 -14.86 11.08 3.59
C GLY A 77 -14.57 11.52 5.03
N ALA A 78 -15.21 10.95 6.04
CA ALA A 78 -14.87 11.24 7.44
C ALA A 78 -13.48 10.69 7.81
N PRO A 79 -12.71 11.37 8.69
CA PRO A 79 -11.53 10.78 9.29
C PRO A 79 -11.93 9.62 10.23
N ALA A 80 -11.20 8.51 10.20
CA ALA A 80 -11.50 7.34 11.04
C ALA A 80 -11.19 7.60 12.53
N GLY A 81 -10.14 8.39 12.80
CA GLY A 81 -9.81 8.87 14.14
C GLY A 81 -9.66 7.76 15.19
N GLN A 82 -10.12 8.03 16.41
CA GLN A 82 -10.10 7.04 17.50
C GLN A 82 -11.15 5.93 17.32
N VAL A 83 -12.25 6.20 16.61
CA VAL A 83 -13.27 5.20 16.26
C VAL A 83 -12.63 4.05 15.46
N GLY A 84 -11.74 4.36 14.52
CA GLY A 84 -11.04 3.33 13.75
C GLY A 84 -10.19 2.40 14.59
N LEU A 85 -9.52 2.90 15.62
CA LEU A 85 -8.74 2.08 16.54
C LEU A 85 -9.64 1.21 17.42
N GLU A 86 -10.78 1.75 17.87
CA GLU A 86 -11.76 0.99 18.64
C GLU A 86 -12.43 -0.11 17.81
N VAL A 87 -12.78 0.15 16.54
CA VAL A 87 -13.27 -0.87 15.60
C VAL A 87 -12.25 -2.00 15.43
N LEU A 88 -10.96 -1.69 15.29
CA LEU A 88 -9.91 -2.72 15.17
C LEU A 88 -9.68 -3.48 16.49
N ARG A 89 -9.80 -2.82 17.65
CA ARG A 89 -9.76 -3.46 18.98
C ARG A 89 -10.91 -4.44 19.17
N GLN A 90 -12.13 -4.04 18.77
CA GLN A 90 -13.31 -4.90 18.81
C GLN A 90 -13.20 -6.05 17.81
N LEU A 91 -12.68 -5.81 16.59
CA LEU A 91 -12.35 -6.88 15.65
C LEU A 91 -11.33 -7.87 16.23
N GLY A 92 -10.28 -7.40 16.91
CA GLY A 92 -9.33 -8.30 17.57
C GLY A 92 -10.01 -9.18 18.64
N SER A 93 -10.94 -8.60 19.41
CA SER A 93 -11.64 -9.29 20.49
C SER A 93 -12.68 -10.30 19.97
N TYR A 94 -13.62 -9.85 19.15
CA TYR A 94 -14.70 -10.69 18.59
C TYR A 94 -14.21 -11.60 17.47
N GLY A 95 -13.19 -11.19 16.70
CA GLY A 95 -12.54 -12.03 15.69
C GLY A 95 -11.80 -13.21 16.30
N GLN A 96 -11.15 -13.04 17.46
CA GLN A 96 -10.57 -14.17 18.20
C GLN A 96 -11.65 -15.15 18.69
N ALA A 97 -12.80 -14.63 19.11
CA ALA A 97 -13.96 -15.46 19.48
C ALA A 97 -14.56 -16.19 18.26
N ALA A 98 -14.63 -15.54 17.10
CA ALA A 98 -15.02 -16.15 15.82
C ALA A 98 -14.05 -17.28 15.40
N VAL A 99 -12.74 -17.10 15.59
CA VAL A 99 -11.73 -18.15 15.35
C VAL A 99 -11.93 -19.33 16.31
N ALA A 100 -12.28 -19.08 17.57
CA ALA A 100 -12.65 -20.15 18.51
C ALA A 100 -13.91 -20.91 18.06
N PHE A 101 -14.92 -20.22 17.52
CA PHE A 101 -16.11 -20.85 16.93
C PHE A 101 -15.74 -21.77 15.77
N MET A 102 -14.94 -21.30 14.81
CA MET A 102 -14.50 -22.11 13.66
C MET A 102 -13.74 -23.37 14.09
N HIS A 103 -12.81 -23.25 15.03
CA HIS A 103 -12.07 -24.39 15.58
C HIS A 103 -12.95 -25.37 16.38
N ALA A 104 -14.01 -24.88 17.03
CA ALA A 104 -14.97 -25.73 17.73
C ALA A 104 -15.87 -26.48 16.74
N TRP A 105 -16.37 -25.79 15.72
CA TRP A 105 -17.20 -26.37 14.66
C TRP A 105 -16.52 -27.59 14.01
N GLU A 106 -15.25 -27.46 13.62
CA GLU A 106 -14.47 -28.56 13.05
C GLU A 106 -14.37 -29.77 14.01
N LYS A 107 -14.17 -29.53 15.31
CA LYS A 107 -14.12 -30.59 16.33
C LYS A 107 -15.45 -31.29 16.57
N THR A 108 -16.58 -30.63 16.33
CA THR A 108 -17.93 -31.22 16.44
C THR A 108 -18.34 -32.04 15.21
N GLY A 109 -17.36 -32.55 14.44
CA GLY A 109 -17.58 -33.31 13.20
C GLY A 109 -17.58 -32.46 11.92
N GLY A 110 -17.28 -31.16 12.02
CA GLY A 110 -17.06 -30.27 10.89
C GLY A 110 -18.25 -30.11 9.95
N GLY A 111 -17.94 -29.94 8.66
CA GLY A 111 -18.89 -29.57 7.61
C GLY A 111 -18.87 -28.07 7.30
N GLN A 112 -19.76 -27.63 6.41
CA GLN A 112 -19.88 -26.20 6.08
C GLN A 112 -20.22 -25.39 7.34
N LEU A 113 -19.50 -24.30 7.58
CA LEU A 113 -19.81 -23.34 8.65
C LEU A 113 -21.18 -22.67 8.38
N PRO A 114 -21.96 -22.36 9.43
CA PRO A 114 -23.19 -21.60 9.26
C PRO A 114 -22.89 -20.19 8.74
N ASP A 115 -23.79 -19.61 7.95
CA ASP A 115 -23.69 -18.19 7.60
C ASP A 115 -23.63 -17.35 8.88
N PRO A 116 -22.72 -16.36 9.00
CA PRO A 116 -22.65 -15.47 10.16
C PRO A 116 -24.00 -14.90 10.59
N ASN A 117 -24.86 -14.51 9.65
CA ASN A 117 -26.18 -13.92 9.95
C ASN A 117 -27.27 -14.98 10.18
N GLY A 118 -26.98 -16.26 9.93
CA GLY A 118 -27.90 -17.39 10.02
C GLY A 118 -27.67 -18.32 11.22
N VAL A 119 -26.77 -17.96 12.16
CA VAL A 119 -26.43 -18.80 13.32
C VAL A 119 -27.60 -18.87 14.30
N THR A 120 -27.96 -20.08 14.74
CA THR A 120 -29.06 -20.34 15.68
C THR A 120 -28.57 -20.93 17.00
N GLU A 121 -29.49 -21.06 17.96
CA GLU A 121 -29.26 -21.75 19.24
C GLU A 121 -28.74 -23.18 19.06
N ALA A 122 -29.13 -23.87 17.97
CA ALA A 122 -28.66 -25.22 17.68
C ALA A 122 -27.17 -25.26 17.30
N GLU A 123 -26.65 -24.25 16.59
CA GLU A 123 -25.22 -24.13 16.33
C GLU A 123 -24.43 -23.69 17.55
N GLU A 124 -25.00 -22.84 18.42
CA GLU A 124 -24.40 -22.47 19.72
C GLU A 124 -24.25 -23.70 20.62
N GLN A 125 -25.33 -24.48 20.81
CA GLN A 125 -25.31 -25.72 21.59
C GLN A 125 -24.37 -26.78 21.01
N ARG A 126 -24.22 -26.83 19.67
CA ARG A 126 -23.23 -27.72 19.03
C ARG A 126 -21.81 -27.35 19.43
N VAL A 127 -21.42 -26.07 19.37
CA VAL A 127 -20.04 -25.66 19.75
C VAL A 127 -19.82 -25.64 21.28
N GLU A 128 -20.89 -25.59 22.08
CA GLU A 128 -20.85 -25.77 23.55
C GLU A 128 -20.21 -27.10 23.97
N GLU A 129 -20.40 -28.18 23.21
CA GLU A 129 -19.74 -29.49 23.44
C GLU A 129 -18.20 -29.39 23.50
N VAL A 130 -17.62 -28.35 22.89
CA VAL A 130 -16.16 -28.13 22.80
C VAL A 130 -15.71 -26.90 23.59
N LEU A 131 -16.53 -25.85 23.66
CA LEU A 131 -16.16 -24.55 24.25
C LEU A 131 -16.70 -24.33 25.67
N GLY A 132 -17.70 -25.11 26.10
CA GLY A 132 -18.44 -24.91 27.34
C GLY A 132 -18.95 -23.47 27.46
N ASP A 133 -18.73 -22.85 28.62
CA ASP A 133 -19.12 -21.48 28.97
C ASP A 133 -18.68 -20.39 27.95
N ASN A 134 -17.72 -20.68 27.07
CA ASN A 134 -17.25 -19.75 26.03
C ASN A 134 -18.08 -19.80 24.74
N ALA A 135 -18.98 -20.78 24.55
CA ALA A 135 -19.77 -20.93 23.34
C ALA A 135 -20.63 -19.69 23.00
N PRO A 136 -21.30 -19.00 23.95
CA PRO A 136 -22.06 -17.79 23.65
C PRO A 136 -21.19 -16.67 23.08
N LEU A 137 -19.98 -16.47 23.63
CA LEU A 137 -19.05 -15.44 23.14
C LEU A 137 -18.51 -15.80 21.75
N ALA A 138 -18.17 -17.07 21.52
CA ALA A 138 -17.69 -17.55 20.22
C ALA A 138 -18.77 -17.41 19.13
N THR A 139 -20.01 -17.76 19.45
CA THR A 139 -21.18 -17.60 18.58
C THR A 139 -21.43 -16.14 18.24
N VAL A 140 -21.38 -15.24 19.23
CA VAL A 140 -21.50 -13.78 19.02
C VAL A 140 -20.34 -13.25 18.16
N GLY A 141 -19.11 -13.73 18.37
CA GLY A 141 -17.95 -13.37 17.55
C GLY A 141 -18.15 -13.77 16.09
N TRP A 142 -18.59 -15.01 15.81
CA TRP A 142 -18.89 -15.46 14.45
C TRP A 142 -20.05 -14.67 13.82
N TRP A 143 -21.14 -14.41 14.56
CA TRP A 143 -22.28 -13.62 14.08
C TRP A 143 -21.97 -12.14 13.80
N THR A 144 -20.97 -11.56 14.45
CA THR A 144 -20.54 -10.16 14.24
C THR A 144 -19.38 -10.01 13.26
N SER A 145 -18.66 -11.07 12.91
CA SER A 145 -17.38 -10.98 12.17
C SER A 145 -17.50 -10.22 10.85
N LEU A 146 -18.48 -10.55 10.00
CA LEU A 146 -18.64 -9.93 8.68
C LEU A 146 -18.77 -8.39 8.78
N ARG A 147 -19.50 -7.91 9.79
CA ARG A 147 -19.70 -6.47 10.05
C ARG A 147 -18.42 -5.79 10.51
N TYR A 148 -17.67 -6.41 11.43
CA TYR A 148 -16.35 -5.93 11.82
C TYR A 148 -15.32 -5.98 10.68
N GLY A 149 -15.38 -6.98 9.79
CA GLY A 149 -14.54 -7.06 8.60
C GLY A 149 -14.79 -5.92 7.61
N LEU A 150 -16.06 -5.62 7.33
CA LEU A 150 -16.46 -4.47 6.49
C LEU A 150 -16.01 -3.14 7.11
N ALA A 151 -16.26 -2.95 8.40
CA ALA A 151 -15.84 -1.75 9.13
C ALA A 151 -14.31 -1.59 9.11
N ALA A 152 -13.56 -2.64 9.44
CA ALA A 152 -12.09 -2.62 9.48
C ALA A 152 -11.46 -2.30 8.12
N LYS A 153 -12.04 -2.81 7.02
CA LYS A 153 -11.62 -2.46 5.65
C LYS A 153 -11.68 -0.94 5.42
N ALA A 154 -12.79 -0.29 5.78
CA ALA A 154 -12.92 1.16 5.67
C ALA A 154 -11.96 1.91 6.61
N MET A 155 -11.84 1.48 7.88
CA MET A 155 -10.93 2.13 8.84
C MET A 155 -9.46 2.08 8.41
N LEU A 156 -9.01 0.95 7.86
CA LEU A 156 -7.63 0.79 7.35
C LEU A 156 -7.37 1.58 6.05
N GLY A 157 -8.39 2.21 5.46
CA GLY A 157 -8.23 3.23 4.42
C GLY A 157 -7.57 4.52 4.92
N ASP A 158 -7.73 4.86 6.21
CA ASP A 158 -7.12 6.04 6.83
C ASP A 158 -5.64 5.79 7.20
N ALA A 159 -4.75 6.63 6.69
CA ALA A 159 -3.31 6.58 6.97
C ALA A 159 -2.98 6.69 8.47
N ARG A 160 -3.78 7.42 9.25
CA ARG A 160 -3.58 7.58 10.70
C ARG A 160 -3.88 6.29 11.45
N VAL A 161 -4.87 5.51 10.98
CA VAL A 161 -5.19 4.18 11.55
C VAL A 161 -4.06 3.21 11.22
N ARG A 162 -3.60 3.16 9.96
CA ARG A 162 -2.44 2.32 9.57
C ARG A 162 -1.19 2.64 10.40
N ALA A 163 -0.85 3.92 10.56
CA ALA A 163 0.30 4.35 11.35
C ALA A 163 0.18 4.00 12.85
N ALA A 164 -1.01 4.14 13.43
CA ALA A 164 -1.27 3.77 14.83
C ALA A 164 -1.18 2.25 15.05
N VAL A 165 -1.70 1.43 14.14
CA VAL A 165 -1.56 -0.04 14.19
C VAL A 165 -0.09 -0.44 14.02
N ARG A 166 0.63 0.18 13.08
CA ARG A 166 2.08 -0.06 12.86
C ARG A 166 2.93 0.23 14.09
N SER A 167 2.55 1.22 14.91
CA SER A 167 3.28 1.57 16.13
C SER A 167 3.16 0.54 17.26
N ASP A 168 2.21 -0.40 17.18
CA ASP A 168 2.11 -1.57 18.06
C ASP A 168 2.25 -2.86 17.24
N ALA A 169 3.50 -3.29 17.08
CA ALA A 169 3.84 -4.52 16.36
C ALA A 169 3.16 -5.79 16.94
N SER A 170 2.85 -5.81 18.25
CA SER A 170 2.17 -6.95 18.87
C SER A 170 0.68 -6.97 18.53
N ALA A 171 0.03 -5.81 18.50
CA ALA A 171 -1.35 -5.69 18.05
C ALA A 171 -1.48 -5.98 16.55
N LEU A 172 -0.55 -5.48 15.72
CA LEU A 172 -0.53 -5.75 14.28
C LEU A 172 -0.37 -7.24 13.97
N ASP A 173 0.57 -7.96 14.59
CA ASP A 173 0.73 -9.40 14.36
C ASP A 173 -0.51 -10.19 14.84
N GLY A 174 -0.98 -9.93 16.06
CA GLY A 174 -2.18 -10.59 16.62
C GLY A 174 -3.42 -10.40 15.74
N LEU A 175 -3.68 -9.15 15.32
CA LEU A 175 -4.79 -8.84 14.41
C LEU A 175 -4.61 -9.50 13.04
N SER A 176 -3.38 -9.52 12.50
CA SER A 176 -3.08 -10.17 11.22
C SER A 176 -3.27 -11.69 11.27
N GLN A 177 -2.97 -12.35 12.40
CA GLN A 177 -3.25 -13.77 12.59
C GLN A 177 -4.76 -14.05 12.60
N ILE A 178 -5.55 -13.25 13.33
CA ILE A 178 -7.02 -13.35 13.38
C ILE A 178 -7.62 -13.15 11.98
N VAL A 179 -7.21 -12.09 11.28
CA VAL A 179 -7.70 -11.75 9.94
C VAL A 179 -7.34 -12.84 8.93
N ARG A 180 -6.10 -13.38 8.95
CA ARG A 180 -5.70 -14.50 8.08
C ARG A 180 -6.54 -15.76 8.32
N ALA A 181 -6.89 -16.06 9.57
CA ALA A 181 -7.75 -17.20 9.89
C ALA A 181 -9.19 -17.01 9.37
N LEU A 182 -9.75 -15.80 9.51
CA LEU A 182 -11.10 -15.47 9.02
C LEU A 182 -11.17 -15.39 7.48
N ALA A 183 -10.09 -14.97 6.82
CA ALA A 183 -9.99 -14.90 5.36
C ALA A 183 -10.15 -16.26 4.66
N LEU A 184 -9.91 -17.38 5.35
CA LEU A 184 -10.17 -18.73 4.84
C LEU A 184 -11.66 -19.02 4.59
N HIS A 185 -12.56 -18.25 5.22
CA HIS A 185 -14.00 -18.49 5.18
C HIS A 185 -14.83 -17.26 4.76
N GLN A 186 -14.29 -16.06 4.87
CA GLN A 186 -15.00 -14.80 4.58
C GLN A 186 -14.14 -13.88 3.69
N PRO A 187 -14.49 -13.70 2.39
CA PRO A 187 -13.65 -12.98 1.42
C PRO A 187 -13.26 -11.54 1.80
N VAL A 188 -14.10 -10.83 2.57
CA VAL A 188 -13.80 -9.46 3.03
C VAL A 188 -12.48 -9.39 3.80
N TYR A 189 -12.12 -10.44 4.54
CA TYR A 189 -10.88 -10.49 5.30
C TYR A 189 -9.64 -10.72 4.44
N GLY A 190 -9.80 -11.13 3.17
CA GLY A 190 -8.72 -11.08 2.18
C GLY A 190 -8.27 -9.64 1.95
N GLU A 191 -9.20 -8.72 1.69
CA GLU A 191 -8.89 -7.29 1.54
C GLU A 191 -8.35 -6.68 2.83
N VAL A 192 -8.94 -7.01 4.00
CA VAL A 192 -8.42 -6.55 5.30
C VAL A 192 -6.98 -7.03 5.54
N ALA A 193 -6.64 -8.26 5.14
CA ALA A 193 -5.28 -8.78 5.25
C ALA A 193 -4.30 -7.96 4.38
N GLU A 194 -4.67 -7.63 3.15
CA GLU A 194 -3.83 -6.81 2.27
C GLU A 194 -3.64 -5.37 2.80
N LEU A 195 -4.67 -4.79 3.43
CA LEU A 195 -4.58 -3.47 4.06
C LEU A 195 -3.74 -3.48 5.35
N LEU A 196 -3.75 -4.57 6.13
CA LEU A 196 -2.80 -4.76 7.24
C LEU A 196 -1.37 -4.94 6.73
N ARG A 197 -1.17 -5.63 5.59
CA ARG A 197 0.14 -5.75 4.94
C ARG A 197 0.68 -4.39 4.48
N MET A 198 -0.17 -3.51 3.96
CA MET A 198 0.18 -2.11 3.70
C MET A 198 0.59 -1.35 5.00
N ALA A 199 0.08 -1.74 6.17
CA ALA A 199 0.51 -1.18 7.45
C ALA A 199 1.83 -1.76 7.97
N GLU A 200 2.35 -2.89 7.47
CA GLU A 200 3.63 -3.49 7.93
C GLU A 200 4.90 -2.76 7.45
N ALA A 201 4.78 -1.74 6.61
CA ALA A 201 5.91 -0.93 6.14
C ALA A 201 5.47 0.52 5.82
N ASP A 202 6.30 1.48 6.23
CA ASP A 202 6.24 2.88 5.79
C ASP A 202 7.60 3.47 5.44
N THR A 203 8.66 2.66 5.53
CA THR A 203 10.04 3.09 5.31
C THR A 203 10.82 2.03 4.55
N VAL A 204 11.71 2.49 3.67
CA VAL A 204 12.65 1.65 2.92
C VAL A 204 13.93 2.42 2.66
N LEU A 205 15.07 1.74 2.83
CA LEU A 205 16.36 2.20 2.34
C LEU A 205 16.51 1.76 0.88
N VAL A 206 16.58 2.74 -0.02
CA VAL A 206 16.74 2.51 -1.47
C VAL A 206 18.19 2.77 -1.87
N LEU A 207 18.84 1.81 -2.50
CA LEU A 207 20.22 1.91 -2.98
C LEU A 207 20.24 1.84 -4.52
N ASP A 208 20.69 2.89 -5.19
CA ASP A 208 20.82 2.90 -6.66
C ASP A 208 22.19 2.38 -7.09
N ARG A 209 22.20 1.24 -7.81
CA ARG A 209 23.46 0.61 -8.26
C ARG A 209 24.22 1.47 -9.27
N ALA A 210 23.53 2.28 -10.09
CA ALA A 210 24.18 3.05 -11.15
C ALA A 210 25.02 4.22 -10.60
N SER A 211 24.49 4.95 -9.62
CA SER A 211 25.17 6.09 -8.98
C SER A 211 25.85 5.77 -7.65
N TRP A 212 25.69 4.54 -7.12
CA TRP A 212 26.18 4.08 -5.81
C TRP A 212 25.62 4.87 -4.61
N ARG A 213 24.52 5.62 -4.80
CA ARG A 213 23.89 6.44 -3.77
C ARG A 213 22.79 5.68 -3.03
N GLY A 214 22.50 6.12 -1.81
CA GLY A 214 21.43 5.55 -0.98
C GLY A 214 20.47 6.62 -0.48
N PHE A 215 19.20 6.27 -0.31
CA PHE A 215 18.11 7.17 0.05
C PHE A 215 17.19 6.51 1.07
N ARG A 216 16.93 7.18 2.20
CA ARG A 216 15.87 6.77 3.13
C ARG A 216 14.56 7.37 2.65
N VAL A 217 13.63 6.49 2.28
CA VAL A 217 12.32 6.84 1.73
C VAL A 217 11.25 6.52 2.76
N ARG A 218 10.29 7.44 2.94
CA ARG A 218 9.07 7.21 3.72
C ARG A 218 7.88 7.20 2.76
N PHE A 219 6.92 6.30 2.99
CA PHE A 219 5.73 6.13 2.19
C PHE A 219 4.55 5.64 3.02
N ASP A 220 3.34 5.80 2.51
CA ASP A 220 2.13 5.18 3.06
C ASP A 220 1.06 5.12 1.96
N GLY A 221 0.08 4.20 2.05
CA GLY A 221 -0.96 4.05 1.03
C GLY A 221 -0.50 3.35 -0.25
N ILE A 222 0.64 2.65 -0.22
CA ILE A 222 1.21 1.92 -1.37
C ILE A 222 0.89 0.43 -1.25
N GLY A 223 0.03 -0.06 -2.14
CA GLY A 223 -0.51 -1.44 -2.07
C GLY A 223 0.35 -2.50 -2.76
N ASP A 224 1.21 -2.10 -3.68
CA ASP A 224 2.09 -2.97 -4.46
C ASP A 224 3.36 -2.25 -4.89
N ASN A 225 4.32 -3.03 -5.40
CA ASN A 225 5.58 -2.50 -5.87
C ASN A 225 5.49 -1.83 -7.25
N PHE A 226 4.44 -2.05 -8.06
CA PHE A 226 4.18 -1.24 -9.27
C PHE A 226 4.00 0.24 -8.93
N GLN A 227 3.17 0.53 -7.91
CA GLN A 227 2.94 1.89 -7.41
C GLN A 227 4.22 2.45 -6.75
N LEU A 228 4.94 1.64 -5.95
CA LEU A 228 6.22 2.05 -5.35
C LEU A 228 7.27 2.44 -6.40
N HIS A 229 7.46 1.60 -7.42
CA HIS A 229 8.43 1.78 -8.50
C HIS A 229 8.15 3.08 -9.28
N THR A 230 6.89 3.33 -9.61
CA THR A 230 6.46 4.55 -10.30
C THR A 230 6.80 5.81 -9.48
N LEU A 231 6.51 5.80 -8.18
CA LEU A 231 6.76 6.94 -7.28
C LEU A 231 8.26 7.13 -6.96
N LEU A 232 9.04 6.05 -6.84
CA LEU A 232 10.50 6.11 -6.71
C LEU A 232 11.16 6.70 -7.96
N ALA A 233 10.69 6.32 -9.15
CA ALA A 233 11.18 6.86 -10.41
C ALA A 233 10.97 8.39 -10.49
N ASP A 234 9.79 8.87 -10.08
CA ASP A 234 9.52 10.31 -10.00
C ASP A 234 10.36 11.03 -8.93
N ALA A 235 10.53 10.45 -7.75
CA ALA A 235 11.31 11.07 -6.67
C ALA A 235 12.81 11.16 -6.97
N LEU A 236 13.39 10.13 -7.62
CA LEU A 236 14.84 9.99 -7.77
C LEU A 236 15.38 10.48 -9.12
N ILE A 237 14.65 10.28 -10.23
CA ILE A 237 15.20 10.50 -11.58
C ILE A 237 15.10 11.97 -12.02
N GLY A 238 16.14 12.44 -12.71
CA GLY A 238 16.14 13.73 -13.39
C GLY A 238 16.53 14.91 -12.50
N LYS A 239 16.43 16.14 -13.02
CA LYS A 239 16.86 17.37 -12.32
C LYS A 239 15.87 17.81 -11.25
N GLU A 240 14.62 17.43 -11.46
CA GLU A 240 13.43 17.69 -10.67
C GLU A 240 13.35 16.73 -9.46
N GLY A 241 13.94 15.54 -9.59
CA GLY A 241 14.21 14.61 -8.49
C GLY A 241 15.66 14.73 -7.99
N LEU A 242 16.19 13.65 -7.42
CA LEU A 242 17.54 13.59 -6.85
C LEU A 242 18.67 13.27 -7.84
N ARG A 243 18.48 13.53 -9.15
CA ARG A 243 19.50 13.37 -10.20
C ARG A 243 20.07 11.96 -10.36
N VAL A 244 19.30 10.94 -10.00
CA VAL A 244 19.60 9.56 -10.41
C VAL A 244 19.45 9.46 -11.94
N PRO A 245 20.35 8.76 -12.65
CA PRO A 245 20.22 8.51 -14.08
C PRO A 245 18.98 7.66 -14.42
N GLY A 246 18.33 7.96 -15.54
CA GLY A 246 17.15 7.23 -16.03
C GLY A 246 16.22 8.16 -16.82
N ASN A 247 15.08 7.62 -17.26
CA ASN A 247 13.97 8.40 -17.82
C ASN A 247 12.96 8.70 -16.70
N ARG A 248 12.64 9.98 -16.51
CA ARG A 248 11.62 10.37 -15.53
C ARG A 248 10.23 9.92 -16.04
N PRO A 249 9.35 9.35 -15.19
CA PRO A 249 8.00 8.96 -15.58
C PRO A 249 7.15 10.14 -16.09
N ASP A 250 6.12 9.85 -16.88
CA ASP A 250 5.09 10.83 -17.22
C ASP A 250 4.40 11.31 -15.92
N PRO A 251 4.31 12.62 -15.64
CA PRO A 251 3.68 13.13 -14.42
C PRO A 251 2.23 12.64 -14.19
N ARG A 252 1.54 12.22 -15.26
CA ARG A 252 0.19 11.63 -15.19
C ARG A 252 0.20 10.25 -14.54
N TRP A 253 1.27 9.47 -14.71
CA TRP A 253 1.47 8.20 -13.99
C TRP A 253 1.68 8.45 -12.50
N THR A 254 2.55 9.41 -12.15
CA THR A 254 2.81 9.81 -10.76
C THR A 254 1.54 10.29 -10.07
N ALA A 255 0.77 11.20 -10.71
CA ALA A 255 -0.51 11.68 -10.19
C ALA A 255 -1.50 10.53 -9.96
N ALA A 256 -1.61 9.59 -10.90
CA ALA A 256 -2.46 8.40 -10.76
C ALA A 256 -1.99 7.44 -9.64
N CYS A 257 -0.70 7.45 -9.26
CA CYS A 257 -0.16 6.67 -8.14
C CYS A 257 -0.30 7.36 -6.78
N LEU A 258 -0.58 8.67 -6.76
CA LEU A 258 -0.83 9.47 -5.55
C LEU A 258 -2.32 9.48 -5.20
N ASP A 259 -3.14 10.29 -5.87
CA ASP A 259 -4.54 10.53 -5.52
C ASP A 259 -5.48 10.67 -6.74
N ALA A 260 -4.98 11.18 -7.86
CA ALA A 260 -5.75 11.39 -9.09
C ALA A 260 -6.30 10.07 -9.69
N PRO A 261 -7.39 10.13 -10.47
CA PRO A 261 -7.79 9.02 -11.35
C PRO A 261 -6.75 8.81 -12.45
N ALA A 262 -6.60 7.56 -12.92
CA ALA A 262 -5.73 7.25 -14.06
C ALA A 262 -6.22 7.93 -15.35
N ASP A 263 -5.31 8.58 -16.08
CA ASP A 263 -5.59 9.14 -17.41
C ASP A 263 -5.64 7.99 -18.45
N PRO A 264 -6.77 7.78 -19.17
CA PRO A 264 -6.84 6.80 -20.25
C PRO A 264 -5.86 7.04 -21.41
N LEU A 265 -5.28 8.23 -21.52
CA LEU A 265 -4.23 8.59 -22.50
C LEU A 265 -2.80 8.43 -21.94
N ALA A 266 -2.65 7.83 -20.76
CA ALA A 266 -1.38 7.57 -20.08
C ALA A 266 -1.44 6.24 -19.30
N ASP A 267 -2.12 5.21 -19.82
CA ASP A 267 -2.46 4.05 -19.01
C ASP A 267 -1.35 3.00 -18.87
N VAL A 268 -0.30 3.03 -19.71
CA VAL A 268 0.87 2.13 -19.63
C VAL A 268 2.10 2.87 -19.07
N VAL A 269 2.60 2.40 -17.93
CA VAL A 269 3.87 2.80 -17.31
C VAL A 269 4.99 1.90 -17.80
N THR A 270 6.20 2.44 -17.99
CA THR A 270 7.42 1.67 -18.27
C THR A 270 8.33 1.70 -17.04
N GLY A 271 8.89 0.55 -16.64
CA GLY A 271 9.84 0.46 -15.53
C GLY A 271 11.27 0.82 -15.94
N GLU A 272 12.03 1.37 -14.99
CA GLU A 272 13.42 1.83 -15.19
C GLU A 272 14.48 0.91 -14.54
N TRP A 273 14.07 0.01 -13.65
CA TRP A 273 14.98 -0.79 -12.80
C TRP A 273 14.49 -2.22 -12.64
N ASP A 274 15.41 -3.12 -12.33
CA ASP A 274 15.09 -4.39 -11.69
C ASP A 274 15.08 -4.17 -10.16
N LEU A 275 14.02 -4.63 -9.46
CA LEU A 275 13.87 -4.46 -8.02
C LEU A 275 14.40 -5.69 -7.27
N VAL A 276 15.38 -5.48 -6.38
CA VAL A 276 16.07 -6.57 -5.66
C VAL A 276 16.22 -6.23 -4.18
N GLY A 277 16.02 -7.19 -3.28
CA GLY A 277 16.29 -7.01 -1.86
C GLY A 277 17.78 -6.86 -1.55
N GLY A 278 18.13 -6.25 -0.42
CA GLY A 278 19.53 -6.12 -0.01
C GLY A 278 20.28 -7.46 0.09
N ASP A 279 19.55 -8.52 0.44
CA ASP A 279 19.99 -9.92 0.50
C ASP A 279 20.16 -10.62 -0.86
N GLY A 280 19.69 -10.00 -1.96
CA GLY A 280 19.65 -10.59 -3.30
C GLY A 280 18.35 -11.32 -3.66
N THR A 281 17.29 -11.22 -2.85
CA THR A 281 15.97 -11.76 -3.20
C THR A 281 15.31 -10.92 -4.29
N TRP A 282 14.75 -11.52 -5.34
CA TRP A 282 13.98 -10.78 -6.35
C TRP A 282 12.70 -10.19 -5.75
N VAL A 283 12.49 -8.88 -5.92
CA VAL A 283 11.30 -8.17 -5.44
C VAL A 283 10.33 -7.98 -6.61
N GLY A 284 9.33 -8.86 -6.71
CA GLY A 284 8.30 -8.77 -7.76
C GLY A 284 7.43 -7.52 -7.62
N ASN A 285 6.97 -6.98 -8.74
CA ASN A 285 6.13 -5.77 -8.74
C ASN A 285 4.72 -6.03 -8.18
N GLU A 286 4.25 -7.27 -8.24
CA GLU A 286 2.98 -7.76 -7.67
C GLU A 286 3.01 -7.87 -6.14
N ALA A 287 4.20 -7.92 -5.54
CA ALA A 287 4.39 -8.05 -4.10
C ALA A 287 4.12 -6.72 -3.37
N CYS A 288 3.94 -6.80 -2.05
CA CYS A 288 3.74 -5.63 -1.20
C CYS A 288 5.11 -5.02 -0.83
N PRO A 289 5.20 -3.71 -0.55
CA PRO A 289 6.41 -3.14 0.07
C PRO A 289 6.81 -3.82 1.40
N ALA A 290 5.87 -4.46 2.08
CA ALA A 290 6.13 -5.29 3.26
C ALA A 290 6.86 -6.62 2.98
N ASP A 291 7.00 -7.03 1.71
CA ASP A 291 7.82 -8.16 1.28
C ASP A 291 9.29 -7.80 1.04
N ILE A 292 9.65 -6.51 1.04
CA ILE A 292 11.03 -6.07 0.86
C ILE A 292 11.88 -6.59 2.04
N PRO A 293 12.94 -7.38 1.79
CA PRO A 293 13.76 -8.00 2.83
C PRO A 293 14.39 -6.99 3.79
N VAL A 294 14.53 -7.42 5.05
CA VAL A 294 15.16 -6.64 6.11
C VAL A 294 16.63 -7.04 6.25
N VAL A 295 17.53 -6.06 6.17
CA VAL A 295 18.97 -6.22 6.41
C VAL A 295 19.38 -5.27 7.53
N ASP A 296 20.01 -5.80 8.58
CA ASP A 296 20.41 -5.04 9.79
C ASP A 296 19.28 -4.21 10.44
N GLY A 297 18.03 -4.64 10.28
CA GLY A 297 16.85 -3.99 10.86
C GLY A 297 16.17 -2.93 9.97
N GLU A 298 16.78 -2.52 8.86
CA GLU A 298 16.14 -1.66 7.84
C GLU A 298 15.62 -2.52 6.67
N ARG A 299 14.47 -2.19 6.07
CA ARG A 299 14.04 -2.78 4.79
C ARG A 299 14.93 -2.21 3.68
N VAL A 300 15.62 -3.05 2.92
CA VAL A 300 16.59 -2.60 1.91
C VAL A 300 16.18 -3.05 0.52
N LEU A 301 15.98 -2.06 -0.36
CA LEU A 301 15.68 -2.21 -1.78
C LEU A 301 16.88 -1.70 -2.60
N VAL A 302 17.37 -2.53 -3.50
CA VAL A 302 18.42 -2.21 -4.46
C VAL A 302 17.77 -2.03 -5.83
N LEU A 303 18.07 -0.91 -6.47
CA LEU A 303 17.69 -0.62 -7.86
C LEU A 303 18.83 -1.11 -8.75
N GLU A 304 18.63 -2.27 -9.38
CA GLU A 304 19.56 -2.83 -10.36
C GLU A 304 19.27 -2.32 -11.77
N PRO A 305 20.27 -2.29 -12.67
CA PRO A 305 20.03 -2.02 -14.09
C PRO A 305 19.04 -3.03 -14.66
N GLN A 306 17.99 -2.52 -15.32
CA GLN A 306 16.90 -3.35 -15.85
C GLN A 306 17.43 -4.45 -16.78
N SER A 307 17.15 -5.72 -16.45
CA SER A 307 17.61 -6.86 -17.25
C SER A 307 16.55 -7.38 -18.24
N LEU A 308 15.30 -6.99 -18.05
CA LEU A 308 14.19 -7.19 -18.98
C LEU A 308 13.24 -5.97 -18.93
N ALA A 309 12.95 -5.38 -20.09
CA ALA A 309 11.97 -4.30 -20.19
C ALA A 309 10.58 -4.79 -19.77
N HIS A 310 9.95 -4.08 -18.84
CA HIS A 310 8.64 -4.42 -18.30
C HIS A 310 7.76 -3.18 -18.12
N SER A 311 6.45 -3.38 -18.22
CA SER A 311 5.43 -2.33 -18.19
C SER A 311 4.18 -2.79 -17.45
N TRP A 312 3.39 -1.85 -16.94
CA TRP A 312 2.19 -2.10 -16.15
C TRP A 312 1.17 -0.99 -16.33
N ARG A 313 -0.01 -1.12 -15.70
CA ARG A 313 -1.05 -0.10 -15.77
C ARG A 313 -0.86 0.99 -14.71
N ALA A 314 -0.95 2.26 -15.11
CA ALA A 314 -0.88 3.38 -14.19
C ALA A 314 -2.05 3.39 -13.20
N GLY A 315 -1.78 3.65 -11.92
CA GLY A 315 -2.82 3.76 -10.89
C GLY A 315 -2.39 3.21 -9.52
N ARG A 316 -3.39 2.83 -8.72
CA ARG A 316 -3.23 2.27 -7.37
C ARG A 316 -4.03 0.97 -7.26
N ARG A 317 -3.50 -0.03 -6.55
CA ARG A 317 -4.23 -1.27 -6.20
C ARG A 317 -5.55 -0.99 -5.49
N TYR A 318 -5.57 0.03 -4.64
CA TYR A 318 -6.76 0.51 -3.91
C TYR A 318 -7.05 1.96 -4.32
N PRO A 319 -7.90 2.21 -5.34
CA PRO A 319 -8.13 3.56 -5.85
C PRO A 319 -8.65 4.57 -4.81
N HIS A 320 -9.32 4.10 -3.75
CA HIS A 320 -9.86 4.92 -2.67
C HIS A 320 -8.82 5.28 -1.59
N ILE A 321 -7.62 4.68 -1.62
CA ILE A 321 -6.54 4.99 -0.68
C ILE A 321 -5.54 5.89 -1.40
N PRO A 322 -5.28 7.12 -0.92
CA PRO A 322 -4.21 7.95 -1.44
C PRO A 322 -2.84 7.36 -1.09
N GLY A 323 -1.96 7.28 -2.08
CA GLY A 323 -0.55 6.97 -1.91
C GLY A 323 0.27 8.22 -1.58
N SER A 324 1.36 8.04 -0.84
CA SER A 324 2.35 9.08 -0.55
C SER A 324 3.76 8.49 -0.56
N LEU A 325 4.73 9.27 -1.04
CA LEU A 325 6.15 8.92 -1.01
C LEU A 325 6.99 10.19 -0.88
N GLU A 326 7.97 10.17 0.01
CA GLU A 326 8.96 11.23 0.19
C GLU A 326 10.36 10.64 0.40
N VAL A 327 11.40 11.31 -0.12
CA VAL A 327 12.78 11.01 0.26
C VAL A 327 13.12 11.85 1.50
N VAL A 328 13.30 11.19 2.64
CA VAL A 328 13.58 11.83 3.93
C VAL A 328 15.04 12.28 4.01
N ALA A 329 15.96 11.47 3.51
CA ALA A 329 17.39 11.77 3.50
C ALA A 329 18.12 11.01 2.39
N GLU A 330 19.15 11.63 1.81
CA GLU A 330 20.22 10.93 1.09
C GLU A 330 21.29 10.49 2.10
N LEU A 331 21.83 9.28 1.93
CA LEU A 331 22.94 8.77 2.75
C LEU A 331 24.23 9.55 2.47
N SER A 332 25.07 9.69 3.49
CA SER A 332 26.46 10.10 3.25
C SER A 332 27.22 9.05 2.42
N PRO A 333 28.28 9.43 1.67
CA PRO A 333 29.07 8.48 0.89
C PRO A 333 29.67 7.34 1.72
N ASP A 334 30.04 7.61 2.98
CA ASP A 334 30.61 6.62 3.89
C ASP A 334 29.54 5.61 4.38
N GLU A 335 28.33 6.09 4.71
CA GLU A 335 27.18 5.22 5.02
C GLU A 335 26.80 4.36 3.80
N ALA A 336 26.70 4.97 2.61
CA ALA A 336 26.38 4.24 1.39
C ALA A 336 27.44 3.15 1.09
N THR A 337 28.72 3.47 1.24
CA THR A 337 29.83 2.50 1.10
C THR A 337 29.71 1.35 2.11
N SER A 338 29.36 1.66 3.35
CA SER A 338 29.10 0.66 4.40
C SER A 338 27.90 -0.24 4.08
N TRP A 339 26.84 0.30 3.50
CA TRP A 339 25.70 -0.50 3.02
C TRP A 339 26.09 -1.40 1.86
N TRP A 340 26.77 -0.88 0.84
CA TRP A 340 27.20 -1.68 -0.31
C TRP A 340 28.11 -2.85 0.05
N GLY A 341 28.93 -2.73 1.09
CA GLY A 341 29.74 -3.84 1.62
C GLY A 341 28.92 -5.02 2.20
N ARG A 342 27.61 -4.85 2.40
CA ARG A 342 26.66 -5.87 2.91
C ARG A 342 25.69 -6.39 1.84
N MET A 343 25.59 -5.72 0.69
CA MET A 343 24.63 -6.07 -0.36
C MET A 343 25.11 -7.24 -1.22
N HIS A 344 24.16 -7.89 -1.91
CA HIS A 344 24.46 -8.89 -2.92
C HIS A 344 25.39 -8.35 -4.04
N PRO A 345 26.21 -9.23 -4.67
CA PRO A 345 27.14 -8.82 -5.74
C PRO A 345 26.43 -8.25 -6.98
N VAL A 346 27.06 -7.28 -7.64
CA VAL A 346 26.51 -6.62 -8.83
C VAL A 346 26.13 -7.65 -9.90
N GLY A 347 24.89 -7.58 -10.40
CA GLY A 347 24.39 -8.46 -11.47
C GLY A 347 24.22 -9.94 -11.10
N SER A 348 24.33 -10.33 -9.82
CA SER A 348 24.05 -11.72 -9.40
C SER A 348 22.56 -12.06 -9.42
N VAL A 349 21.70 -11.05 -9.48
CA VAL A 349 20.24 -11.15 -9.54
C VAL A 349 19.76 -10.45 -10.80
N ARG A 350 18.80 -11.06 -11.50
CA ARG A 350 18.18 -10.56 -12.72
C ARG A 350 16.70 -10.96 -12.72
N HIS A 351 15.89 -10.31 -13.56
CA HIS A 351 14.50 -10.64 -13.74
C HIS A 351 14.31 -12.16 -14.02
N PRO A 352 13.40 -12.88 -13.33
CA PRO A 352 13.27 -14.34 -13.45
C PRO A 352 12.96 -14.87 -14.86
N MET A 353 12.43 -14.00 -15.73
CA MET A 353 12.17 -14.30 -17.15
C MET A 353 13.18 -13.66 -18.12
N ALA A 354 14.26 -13.03 -17.63
CA ALA A 354 15.30 -12.51 -18.50
C ALA A 354 16.00 -13.68 -19.23
N PRO A 355 16.38 -13.52 -20.51
CA PRO A 355 17.16 -14.54 -21.21
C PRO A 355 18.49 -14.78 -20.47
N GLU A 356 18.96 -16.03 -20.46
CA GLU A 356 20.27 -16.38 -19.92
C GLU A 356 21.35 -15.49 -20.56
N ILE A 357 22.30 -15.02 -19.74
CA ILE A 357 23.52 -14.42 -20.29
C ILE A 357 24.30 -15.57 -20.89
N GLU A 358 24.26 -15.73 -22.22
CA GLU A 358 25.24 -16.55 -22.92
C GLU A 358 26.63 -16.09 -22.46
N HIS A 359 27.33 -16.92 -21.68
CA HIS A 359 28.73 -16.72 -21.32
C HIS A 359 29.61 -17.05 -22.54
N GLY A 360 29.30 -16.39 -23.66
CA GLY A 360 29.98 -16.48 -24.93
C GLY A 360 31.19 -15.56 -24.93
N ASP A 361 32.34 -16.16 -25.24
CA ASP A 361 33.57 -15.49 -25.66
C ASP A 361 34.43 -14.83 -24.56
N THR A 362 34.77 -15.61 -23.53
CA THR A 362 36.18 -15.62 -23.08
C THR A 362 37.05 -16.37 -24.10
N GLY A 363 37.24 -15.78 -25.27
CA GLY A 363 38.33 -16.09 -26.20
C GLY A 363 38.25 -17.40 -26.97
N ALA A 364 37.29 -17.54 -27.88
CA ALA A 364 37.38 -18.47 -29.01
C ALA A 364 36.68 -17.92 -30.26
N HIS A 365 37.42 -17.15 -31.08
CA HIS A 365 37.01 -16.72 -32.42
C HIS A 365 36.35 -17.86 -33.21
N ARG A 366 35.02 -17.80 -33.33
CA ARG A 366 34.28 -18.58 -34.32
C ARG A 366 34.08 -17.70 -35.55
N PRO A 367 34.73 -18.00 -36.70
CA PRO A 367 34.54 -17.19 -37.90
C PRO A 367 33.07 -17.27 -38.34
N PRO A 368 32.50 -16.18 -38.88
CA PRO A 368 31.10 -16.16 -39.29
C PRO A 368 30.84 -17.23 -40.35
N LEU A 369 29.87 -18.09 -40.08
CA LEU A 369 29.42 -19.11 -41.04
C LEU A 369 28.71 -18.40 -42.20
N HIS A 370 29.36 -18.40 -43.36
CA HIS A 370 28.77 -17.93 -44.61
C HIS A 370 27.47 -18.70 -44.92
N PHE A 371 26.33 -18.03 -44.81
CA PHE A 371 25.12 -18.41 -45.54
C PHE A 371 25.03 -17.58 -46.82
N GLY A 372 25.56 -18.13 -47.91
CA GLY A 372 25.30 -17.62 -49.24
C GLY A 372 23.99 -18.20 -49.79
N VAL A 373 23.01 -17.34 -50.06
CA VAL A 373 22.01 -17.58 -51.10
C VAL A 373 21.93 -16.32 -51.95
N ALA A 374 22.08 -16.50 -53.25
CA ALA A 374 22.18 -15.40 -54.20
C ALA A 374 20.82 -14.78 -54.54
N ALA A 375 20.82 -13.47 -54.76
CA ALA A 375 19.90 -12.82 -55.68
C ALA A 375 20.73 -11.89 -56.58
N HIS A 376 20.73 -12.17 -57.89
CA HIS A 376 21.40 -11.35 -58.89
C HIS A 376 20.76 -9.96 -58.96
N PHE A 377 21.58 -8.93 -59.13
CA PHE A 377 21.34 -7.87 -60.12
C PHE A 377 22.66 -7.48 -60.78
N GLU A 378 22.56 -7.04 -62.04
CA GLU A 378 23.67 -7.01 -63.00
C GLU A 378 24.67 -5.86 -62.79
N GLU A 379 25.84 -6.10 -63.39
CA GLU A 379 26.96 -5.19 -63.59
C GLU A 379 26.53 -3.85 -64.22
N VAL A 380 27.13 -2.74 -63.76
CA VAL A 380 27.77 -1.80 -64.69
C VAL A 380 29.14 -1.39 -64.11
N ASP A 381 30.18 -1.75 -64.85
CA ASP A 381 31.58 -1.41 -64.60
C ASP A 381 31.89 0.05 -65.01
N SER A 382 32.74 0.73 -64.22
CA SER A 382 33.62 1.84 -64.65
C SER A 382 34.52 2.32 -63.50
N GLY A 383 35.69 1.71 -63.34
CA GLY A 383 36.87 2.43 -62.80
C GLY A 383 37.56 3.27 -63.89
N PRO A 384 38.85 3.63 -63.75
CA PRO A 384 39.58 3.96 -62.52
C PRO A 384 40.39 5.28 -62.68
N MET A 385 40.91 5.87 -61.60
CA MET A 385 42.05 6.79 -61.69
C MET A 385 43.03 6.68 -60.51
N ALA A 386 44.32 6.75 -60.84
CA ALA A 386 45.49 6.42 -60.03
C ALA A 386 45.74 7.29 -58.77
N ALA A 387 46.12 6.64 -57.66
CA ALA A 387 47.48 6.55 -57.06
C ALA A 387 48.45 7.78 -57.11
N PRO A 388 49.53 7.86 -56.27
CA PRO A 388 49.90 7.08 -55.06
C PRO A 388 50.57 7.88 -53.87
N LEU A 389 50.82 7.16 -52.76
CA LEU A 389 52.00 7.21 -51.83
C LEU A 389 52.52 8.53 -51.22
N ALA A 390 52.60 8.59 -49.87
CA ALA A 390 53.80 9.00 -49.11
C ALA A 390 53.71 8.71 -47.58
N GLU A 391 54.46 7.72 -47.12
CA GLU A 391 55.11 7.59 -45.79
C GLU A 391 56.59 7.23 -46.09
N PRO A 392 57.61 7.42 -45.21
CA PRO A 392 57.53 7.31 -43.73
C PRO A 392 58.38 8.38 -42.95
N ASP A 393 58.50 8.24 -41.62
CA ASP A 393 59.80 8.05 -40.94
C ASP A 393 59.69 7.88 -39.40
N HIS A 394 60.37 6.86 -38.87
CA HIS A 394 60.69 6.60 -37.45
C HIS A 394 62.23 6.47 -37.33
N PRO A 395 62.87 6.88 -36.21
CA PRO A 395 63.13 6.01 -35.03
C PRO A 395 62.92 6.80 -33.70
N GLU A 396 63.38 6.48 -32.47
CA GLU A 396 64.12 5.40 -31.77
C GLU A 396 63.63 5.50 -30.27
N VAL A 397 63.39 4.48 -29.42
CA VAL A 397 64.20 3.34 -28.93
C VAL A 397 65.49 3.86 -28.25
N LEU A 398 65.79 3.80 -26.94
CA LEU A 398 65.43 3.03 -25.71
C LEU A 398 66.09 3.79 -24.49
N PRO A 399 66.24 3.29 -23.23
CA PRO A 399 65.72 2.08 -22.55
C PRO A 399 65.06 2.28 -21.16
N GLU A 400 64.48 1.18 -20.63
CA GLU A 400 64.19 0.96 -19.20
C GLU A 400 65.46 0.88 -18.33
N GLN A 401 65.41 1.33 -17.06
CA GLN A 401 66.17 0.72 -15.95
C GLN A 401 65.47 0.89 -14.58
N ALA A 402 65.17 -0.24 -13.95
CA ALA A 402 65.16 -0.51 -12.50
C ALA A 402 66.05 -1.76 -12.31
N PRO A 403 66.71 -2.04 -11.15
CA PRO A 403 66.03 -2.20 -9.84
C PRO A 403 66.83 -1.92 -8.52
N GLU A 404 66.11 -1.65 -7.42
CA GLU A 404 66.44 -2.00 -6.01
C GLU A 404 67.80 -1.50 -5.39
N PRO A 405 68.24 -1.82 -4.14
CA PRO A 405 67.59 -2.53 -3.01
C PRO A 405 67.68 -1.90 -1.58
N TRP A 406 66.78 -2.35 -0.70
CA TRP A 406 66.95 -2.70 0.75
C TRP A 406 67.09 -1.65 1.89
N GLY A 407 66.53 -2.03 3.05
CA GLY A 407 66.69 -1.42 4.38
C GLY A 407 65.37 -0.83 4.90
N GLY A 408 64.69 -1.33 5.94
CA GLY A 408 65.12 -2.22 7.03
C GLY A 408 65.00 -1.48 8.37
N GLY A 409 63.89 -1.65 9.08
CA GLY A 409 63.62 -0.93 10.33
C GLY A 409 62.31 -1.41 10.97
N ASP A 410 62.45 -2.29 11.98
CA ASP A 410 61.35 -2.99 12.64
C ASP A 410 61.02 -2.37 14.01
N ALA A 411 59.80 -2.62 14.48
CA ALA A 411 59.27 -2.47 15.84
C ALA A 411 59.38 -1.11 16.56
N LEU A 412 58.21 -0.54 16.90
CA LEU A 412 57.85 -0.39 18.31
C LEU A 412 56.33 -0.36 18.54
N ARG A 413 55.89 -1.11 19.54
CA ARG A 413 54.51 -1.23 20.03
C ARG A 413 53.98 0.09 20.57
N SER A 414 52.69 0.34 20.37
CA SER A 414 51.79 0.96 21.36
C SER A 414 50.37 0.45 21.16
N GLU A 415 49.82 -0.23 22.17
CA GLU A 415 48.39 -0.56 22.27
C GLU A 415 47.57 0.68 22.72
N PRO A 416 46.23 0.69 22.53
CA PRO A 416 45.42 1.89 22.76
C PRO A 416 45.08 2.10 24.24
N GLU A 417 45.05 3.35 24.70
CA GLU A 417 44.42 3.71 25.97
C GLU A 417 42.96 4.18 25.78
N PRO A 418 42.07 3.88 26.76
CA PRO A 418 40.65 4.18 26.68
C PRO A 418 40.35 5.62 27.11
N TRP A 419 39.26 6.19 26.60
CA TRP A 419 38.68 7.42 27.15
C TRP A 419 37.43 7.10 27.97
N ASP A 420 37.42 7.64 29.19
CA ASP A 420 36.53 7.27 30.28
C ASP A 420 35.05 7.63 30.09
N VAL A 421 34.23 6.80 30.74
CA VAL A 421 32.84 7.07 31.09
C VAL A 421 32.72 8.35 31.93
N ARG A 422 31.72 9.18 31.66
CA ARG A 422 31.16 10.13 32.64
C ARG A 422 29.65 10.07 32.65
N GLU A 423 29.13 9.51 33.74
CA GLU A 423 27.73 9.70 34.14
C GLU A 423 27.56 11.07 34.83
N GLU A 424 26.50 11.79 34.43
CA GLU A 424 25.52 12.57 35.21
C GLU A 424 25.82 13.08 36.65
N PRO A 425 25.22 14.22 37.13
CA PRO A 425 23.76 14.31 37.34
C PRO A 425 23.20 15.78 37.27
N PRO A 426 22.07 16.21 37.89
CA PRO A 426 20.98 16.82 37.11
C PRO A 426 20.46 18.18 37.65
N ALA A 427 19.33 18.63 37.06
CA ALA A 427 18.41 19.69 37.52
C ALA A 427 18.84 21.17 37.35
N GLY A 428 17.93 21.98 36.77
CA GLY A 428 18.16 23.41 36.53
C GLY A 428 16.98 24.16 35.91
N SER A 429 15.86 24.25 36.63
CA SER A 429 14.67 25.02 36.25
C SER A 429 14.96 26.51 35.97
N TRP A 430 14.71 26.95 34.74
CA TRP A 430 14.36 28.32 34.30
C TRP A 430 13.49 28.16 33.05
N GLY A 431 12.46 28.94 32.77
CA GLY A 431 12.12 30.30 33.24
C GLY A 431 11.67 31.07 31.99
N GLY A 432 10.45 31.62 31.99
CA GLY A 432 9.78 32.06 30.75
C GLY A 432 10.49 33.17 29.96
N GLY A 433 10.24 33.20 28.65
CA GLY A 433 10.79 34.18 27.71
C GLY A 433 9.84 34.38 26.53
N ASP A 434 8.82 35.21 26.74
CA ASP A 434 7.86 35.65 25.73
C ASP A 434 8.56 36.49 24.65
N ALA A 435 8.41 36.11 23.37
CA ALA A 435 9.08 36.76 22.24
C ALA A 435 8.34 36.58 20.92
N LEU A 436 7.29 37.40 20.75
CA LEU A 436 6.83 38.00 19.47
C LEU A 436 7.54 37.49 18.20
N ARG A 437 6.87 36.62 17.43
CA ARG A 437 7.15 36.45 15.99
C ARG A 437 6.03 37.07 15.18
N SER A 438 6.40 38.03 14.34
CA SER A 438 5.52 38.78 13.48
C SER A 438 4.89 37.91 12.38
N GLU A 439 3.61 38.10 12.14
CA GLU A 439 2.92 37.60 10.95
C GLU A 439 3.41 38.35 9.69
N PRO A 440 3.60 37.68 8.54
CA PRO A 440 3.79 38.36 7.26
C PRO A 440 2.45 38.77 6.64
N GLU A 441 2.38 40.01 6.14
CA GLU A 441 1.17 40.52 5.46
C GLU A 441 0.86 39.78 4.15
N PRO A 442 -0.43 39.69 3.75
CA PRO A 442 -0.83 39.03 2.52
C PRO A 442 -0.46 39.85 1.27
N TRP A 443 -0.01 39.15 0.24
CA TRP A 443 0.36 39.69 -1.07
C TRP A 443 -0.88 39.86 -1.94
N GLU A 444 -1.02 41.02 -2.57
CA GLU A 444 -2.13 41.31 -3.50
C GLU A 444 -2.01 40.48 -4.79
N VAL A 445 -3.01 39.62 -5.06
CA VAL A 445 -3.16 38.96 -6.36
C VAL A 445 -3.77 39.95 -7.35
N ARG A 446 -3.07 40.17 -8.47
CA ARG A 446 -3.58 40.93 -9.62
C ARG A 446 -4.42 40.00 -10.49
N GLU A 447 -5.68 40.35 -10.73
CA GLU A 447 -6.52 39.63 -11.71
C GLU A 447 -6.06 39.93 -13.15
N GLU A 448 -5.80 38.87 -13.93
CA GLU A 448 -5.68 38.96 -15.39
C GLU A 448 -7.00 38.52 -16.07
N PRO A 449 -7.38 39.13 -17.20
CA PRO A 449 -8.65 38.85 -17.86
C PRO A 449 -8.63 37.50 -18.64
N PRO A 450 -9.79 36.84 -18.80
CA PRO A 450 -9.86 35.50 -19.38
C PRO A 450 -9.61 35.50 -20.91
N VAL A 451 -8.88 34.48 -21.37
CA VAL A 451 -8.66 34.18 -22.79
C VAL A 451 -9.64 33.11 -23.25
N GLU A 452 -10.43 33.39 -24.30
CA GLU A 452 -11.37 32.43 -24.87
C GLU A 452 -10.66 31.27 -25.60
N PRO A 453 -11.04 30.00 -25.36
CA PRO A 453 -10.48 28.86 -26.08
C PRO A 453 -11.09 28.73 -27.49
N ARG A 454 -10.23 28.60 -28.50
CA ARG A 454 -10.67 28.29 -29.88
C ARG A 454 -10.87 26.78 -30.04
N HIS A 455 -12.06 26.38 -30.47
CA HIS A 455 -12.34 25.00 -30.86
C HIS A 455 -11.48 24.56 -32.06
N ALA A 456 -10.90 23.35 -31.95
CA ALA A 456 -10.31 22.63 -33.07
C ALA A 456 -10.99 21.26 -33.18
N GLU A 457 -11.43 20.91 -34.39
CA GLU A 457 -12.16 19.66 -34.65
C GLU A 457 -11.20 18.45 -34.70
N PRO A 458 -11.57 17.28 -34.14
CA PRO A 458 -10.74 16.08 -34.21
C PRO A 458 -10.84 15.40 -35.59
N ARG A 459 -9.71 14.95 -36.12
CA ARG A 459 -9.66 14.00 -37.24
C ARG A 459 -9.83 12.56 -36.73
N PRO A 460 -10.48 11.67 -37.50
CA PRO A 460 -10.63 10.27 -37.11
C PRO A 460 -9.29 9.53 -37.21
N ALA A 461 -8.96 8.74 -36.19
CA ALA A 461 -7.82 7.83 -36.20
C ALA A 461 -8.25 6.46 -36.78
N GLU A 462 -7.36 5.84 -37.54
CA GLU A 462 -7.58 4.54 -38.18
C GLU A 462 -7.43 3.39 -37.17
N SER A 463 -8.34 2.42 -37.22
CA SER A 463 -8.36 1.28 -36.30
C SER A 463 -7.31 0.24 -36.69
N TRP A 464 -6.39 -0.08 -35.77
CA TRP A 464 -5.61 -1.31 -35.80
C TRP A 464 -6.24 -2.37 -34.90
N SER A 465 -6.46 -3.56 -35.46
CA SER A 465 -7.09 -4.69 -34.78
C SER A 465 -6.06 -5.53 -34.04
N ALA A 466 -6.22 -5.67 -32.72
CA ALA A 466 -5.55 -6.67 -31.91
C ALA A 466 -6.58 -7.71 -31.40
N GLU A 467 -6.55 -8.89 -32.03
CA GLU A 467 -7.08 -10.14 -31.48
C GLU A 467 -6.19 -10.57 -30.28
N SER A 468 -6.61 -11.35 -29.28
CA SER A 468 -7.94 -11.77 -28.84
C SER A 468 -7.83 -12.44 -27.45
N TRP A 469 -8.42 -11.86 -26.41
CA TRP A 469 -8.70 -12.57 -25.14
C TRP A 469 -10.04 -12.08 -24.58
N SER A 470 -11.12 -12.68 -25.06
CA SER A 470 -12.49 -12.37 -24.63
C SER A 470 -13.05 -13.47 -23.74
N ALA A 471 -13.28 -13.14 -22.48
CA ALA A 471 -14.39 -13.68 -21.71
C ALA A 471 -15.27 -12.47 -21.32
N GLU A 472 -16.47 -12.36 -21.90
CA GLU A 472 -17.43 -11.31 -21.53
C GLU A 472 -17.89 -11.46 -20.08
N PRO A 473 -18.28 -10.36 -19.45
CA PRO A 473 -19.69 -10.32 -19.07
C PRO A 473 -20.45 -9.07 -19.57
N GLU A 474 -21.77 -9.17 -19.41
CA GLU A 474 -22.80 -8.36 -20.07
C GLU A 474 -22.75 -6.85 -19.81
N ARG A 475 -23.28 -6.10 -20.79
CA ARG A 475 -23.42 -4.63 -20.76
C ARG A 475 -24.43 -4.20 -19.69
N ARG A 476 -24.06 -3.21 -18.86
CA ARG A 476 -25.03 -2.36 -18.14
C ARG A 476 -24.90 -0.89 -18.57
N ALA A 477 -26.04 -0.21 -18.60
CA ALA A 477 -26.23 1.16 -19.05
C ALA A 477 -25.75 2.20 -18.01
N PRO A 478 -25.49 3.47 -18.40
CA PRO A 478 -24.82 4.42 -17.53
C PRO A 478 -25.76 5.03 -16.48
N GLY A 479 -25.31 4.99 -15.23
CA GLY A 479 -25.92 5.65 -14.08
C GLY A 479 -24.92 5.63 -12.93
N ALA A 480 -24.02 6.61 -12.89
CA ALA A 480 -22.98 6.70 -11.87
C ALA A 480 -23.60 7.09 -10.52
N GLY A 481 -23.94 6.07 -9.72
CA GLY A 481 -24.23 6.23 -8.29
C GLY A 481 -22.94 6.27 -7.48
N CYS A 482 -23.02 6.83 -6.28
CA CYS A 482 -21.89 6.85 -5.34
C CYS A 482 -21.46 5.42 -4.97
N PRO A 483 -20.15 5.12 -4.89
CA PRO A 483 -19.66 3.90 -4.26
C PRO A 483 -20.24 3.79 -2.84
N GLY A 484 -20.64 2.59 -2.43
CA GLY A 484 -21.19 2.31 -1.09
C GLY A 484 -22.71 2.14 -1.03
N ALA A 485 -23.50 2.86 -1.83
CA ALA A 485 -24.97 2.80 -1.81
C ALA A 485 -25.58 1.45 -2.27
N HIS A 486 -24.74 0.48 -2.66
CA HIS A 486 -25.13 -0.85 -3.15
C HIS A 486 -24.67 -1.98 -2.21
N LEU A 487 -24.00 -1.65 -1.10
CA LEU A 487 -23.50 -2.63 -0.12
C LEU A 487 -24.59 -3.14 0.83
N VAL A 488 -25.76 -2.50 0.85
CA VAL A 488 -26.96 -3.02 1.51
C VAL A 488 -27.79 -3.79 0.47
N PRO A 489 -28.06 -5.10 0.66
CA PRO A 489 -28.90 -5.85 -0.26
C PRO A 489 -30.32 -5.29 -0.29
N PRO A 490 -30.99 -5.23 -1.45
CA PRO A 490 -32.38 -4.80 -1.53
C PRO A 490 -33.27 -5.76 -0.74
N MET A 491 -34.10 -5.23 0.18
CA MET A 491 -34.96 -6.07 1.00
C MET A 491 -35.92 -6.91 0.13
N PRO A 492 -36.04 -8.23 0.38
CA PRO A 492 -36.95 -9.08 -0.39
C PRO A 492 -38.41 -8.60 -0.30
N PRO A 493 -39.22 -8.77 -1.38
CA PRO A 493 -40.65 -8.49 -1.33
C PRO A 493 -41.35 -9.36 -0.26
N GLY A 494 -41.90 -8.71 0.77
CA GLY A 494 -42.53 -9.37 1.92
C GLY A 494 -41.84 -9.15 3.26
N VAL A 495 -40.66 -8.51 3.29
CA VAL A 495 -39.93 -8.19 4.54
C VAL A 495 -40.45 -6.89 5.17
N SER A 496 -41.66 -6.95 5.74
CA SER A 496 -42.22 -5.91 6.61
C SER A 496 -42.24 -6.30 8.10
N ASP A 497 -41.93 -7.56 8.43
CA ASP A 497 -42.13 -8.13 9.78
C ASP A 497 -40.87 -8.80 10.38
N SER A 498 -39.66 -8.59 9.83
CA SER A 498 -38.41 -9.02 10.49
C SER A 498 -37.87 -7.92 11.39
N TRP A 499 -38.33 -7.89 12.64
CA TRP A 499 -37.84 -6.98 13.67
C TRP A 499 -36.50 -7.50 14.20
N ALA A 500 -35.48 -6.62 14.21
CA ALA A 500 -34.08 -6.88 14.61
C ALA A 500 -33.22 -7.75 13.67
N TRP A 501 -31.94 -7.34 13.52
CA TRP A 501 -30.86 -8.12 12.88
C TRP A 501 -30.14 -9.05 13.86
N ALA A 502 -30.55 -9.04 15.15
CA ALA A 502 -30.15 -10.01 16.16
C ALA A 502 -31.25 -11.04 16.35
N PRO A 503 -30.92 -12.34 16.45
CA PRO A 503 -31.92 -13.38 16.68
C PRO A 503 -32.78 -13.11 17.92
N GLU A 504 -34.09 -13.37 17.84
CA GLU A 504 -35.05 -13.05 18.93
C GLU A 504 -34.60 -13.60 20.30
N TRP A 505 -33.94 -14.77 20.33
CA TRP A 505 -33.46 -15.45 21.53
C TRP A 505 -32.25 -14.78 22.22
N LYS A 506 -31.57 -13.82 21.58
CA LYS A 506 -30.50 -13.01 22.20
C LYS A 506 -30.99 -11.68 22.77
N TRP A 507 -32.26 -11.31 22.58
CA TRP A 507 -32.82 -10.10 23.21
C TRP A 507 -33.18 -10.35 24.67
N PRO A 508 -32.94 -9.40 25.60
CA PRO A 508 -33.55 -9.47 26.92
C PRO A 508 -35.08 -9.46 26.77
N PRO A 509 -35.83 -10.25 27.56
CA PRO A 509 -37.28 -10.32 27.44
C PRO A 509 -37.90 -8.93 27.68
N PRO A 510 -38.92 -8.53 26.90
CA PRO A 510 -39.54 -7.23 27.04
C PRO A 510 -40.10 -7.05 28.45
N PRO A 511 -40.01 -5.84 29.05
CA PRO A 511 -40.49 -5.61 30.40
C PRO A 511 -41.98 -5.93 30.51
N VAL A 512 -42.31 -6.81 31.45
CA VAL A 512 -43.69 -7.22 31.75
C VAL A 512 -44.49 -5.98 32.15
N ARG A 513 -45.55 -5.69 31.38
CA ARG A 513 -46.49 -4.58 31.62
C ARG A 513 -47.53 -4.90 32.69
#